data_AF-A0AA50VK81-F1
#
_entry.id   AF-A0AA50VK81-F1
#
_cell.length_a   1.000
_cell.length_b   1.000
_cell.length_c   1.000
_cell.angle_alpha   90.00
_cell.angle_beta   90.00
_cell.angle_gamma   90.00
#
_symmetry.space_group_name_H-M   'P 1'
#
loop_
_entity.id
_entity.type
_entity.pdbx_description
1 polymer ?
#
loop_
_entity_poly.entity_id
_entity_poly.type
_entity_poly.pdbx_seq_one_letter_code
_entity_poly.pdbx_strand_id
1 'polypeptide(L)'
;EETVRVLAFLSILRITRNQQTALLDLVLKAMYMTYVKNCKFVSPSTWPGINFMRRSLVEMFALDLNVSYQYVFLYIRQLAIHLRNAIVVQKIENRQAVYNWQFVNSLHLWADLIAVTSNKPQLQPLLYPLVMVITNTIKLVPTHQYYPLRFHCTEILITLSRETNTFI
;
A
#
# COMPACT_ATOMS: atom_id res chain seq x y z
N GLU A 1 4.52 -24.99 3.59
CA GLU A 1 4.96 -23.75 2.92
C GLU A 1 4.65 -22.50 3.75
N GLU A 2 3.42 -22.34 4.25
CA GLU A 2 3.02 -21.20 5.09
C GLU A 2 3.86 -21.03 6.37
N THR A 3 4.15 -22.13 7.08
CA THR A 3 5.02 -22.11 8.28
C THR A 3 6.41 -21.55 7.97
N VAL A 4 6.97 -21.84 6.80
CA VAL A 4 8.30 -21.34 6.40
C VAL A 4 8.26 -19.83 6.16
N ARG A 5 7.18 -19.32 5.53
CA ARG A 5 6.99 -17.88 5.31
C ARG A 5 6.84 -17.13 6.62
N VAL A 6 6.09 -17.68 7.57
CA VAL A 6 5.94 -17.12 8.92
C VAL A 6 7.28 -17.09 9.65
N LEU A 7 8.01 -18.20 9.68
CA LEU A 7 9.33 -18.26 10.33
C LEU A 7 10.34 -17.31 9.69
N ALA A 8 10.35 -17.20 8.35
CA ALA A 8 11.20 -16.25 7.63
C ALA A 8 10.88 -14.80 8.03
N PHE A 9 9.60 -14.43 8.04
CA PHE A 9 9.18 -13.09 8.47
C PHE A 9 9.57 -12.81 9.92
N LEU A 10 9.29 -13.73 10.86
CA LEU A 10 9.66 -13.57 12.26
C LEU A 10 11.18 -13.44 12.46
N SER A 11 11.97 -14.14 11.65
CA SER A 11 13.43 -14.02 11.67
C SER A 11 13.89 -12.64 11.21
N ILE A 12 13.34 -12.14 10.09
CA ILE A 12 13.62 -10.78 9.59
C ILE A 12 13.24 -9.75 10.66
N LEU A 13 12.01 -9.83 11.18
CA LEU A 13 11.50 -8.92 12.20
C LEU A 13 12.41 -8.90 13.45
N ARG A 14 12.82 -10.07 13.94
CA ARG A 14 13.70 -10.19 15.11
C ARG A 14 15.07 -9.55 14.85
N ILE A 15 15.69 -9.83 13.71
CA ILE A 15 16.99 -9.27 13.35
C ILE A 15 16.90 -7.75 13.19
N THR A 16 15.86 -7.26 12.49
CA THR A 16 15.65 -5.83 12.30
C THR A 16 15.40 -5.11 13.62
N ARG A 17 14.61 -5.68 14.55
CA ARG A 17 14.40 -5.07 15.87
C ARG A 17 15.70 -4.98 16.68
N ASN A 18 16.56 -5.99 16.62
CA ASN A 18 17.82 -6.00 17.35
C ASN A 18 18.85 -5.00 16.81
N GLN A 19 18.80 -4.68 15.50
CA GLN A 19 19.74 -3.78 14.83
C GLN A 19 19.00 -2.70 14.02
N GLN A 20 18.00 -2.08 14.65
CA GLN A 20 17.03 -1.23 13.95
C GLN A 20 17.68 -0.06 13.20
N THR A 21 18.59 0.65 13.84
CA THR A 21 19.28 1.81 13.24
C THR A 21 20.07 1.44 11.99
N ALA A 22 20.62 0.23 11.91
CA ALA A 22 21.44 -0.21 10.79
C ALA A 22 20.63 -0.89 9.68
N LEU A 23 19.56 -1.61 10.03
CA LEU A 23 18.87 -2.52 9.09
C LEU A 23 17.49 -2.05 8.65
N LEU A 24 16.81 -1.19 9.41
CA LEU A 24 15.40 -0.88 9.13
C LEU A 24 15.20 -0.31 7.72
N ASP A 25 16.02 0.66 7.34
CA ASP A 25 15.96 1.32 6.03
C ASP A 25 16.10 0.31 4.87
N LEU A 26 17.15 -0.51 4.93
CA LEU A 26 17.44 -1.56 3.96
C LEU A 26 16.29 -2.56 3.84
N VAL A 27 15.76 -3.01 4.99
CA VAL A 27 14.73 -4.03 5.06
C VAL A 27 13.39 -3.49 4.55
N LEU A 28 12.97 -2.29 4.96
CA LEU A 28 11.74 -1.66 4.47
C LEU A 28 11.75 -1.52 2.95
N LYS A 29 12.85 -1.01 2.40
CA LYS A 29 13.02 -0.87 0.95
C LYS A 29 12.99 -2.23 0.24
N ALA A 30 13.75 -3.21 0.73
CA ALA A 30 13.82 -4.54 0.12
C ALA A 30 12.48 -5.29 0.15
N MET A 31 11.78 -5.23 1.29
CA MET A 31 10.48 -5.88 1.44
C MET A 31 9.42 -5.20 0.57
N TYR A 32 9.37 -3.87 0.50
CA TYR A 32 8.42 -3.16 -0.34
C TYR A 32 8.62 -3.46 -1.83
N MET A 33 9.87 -3.39 -2.31
CA MET A 33 10.19 -3.68 -3.72
C MET A 33 9.83 -5.13 -4.09
N THR A 34 10.10 -6.06 -3.18
CA THR A 34 9.71 -7.48 -3.34
C THR A 34 8.19 -7.65 -3.36
N TYR A 35 7.46 -6.98 -2.47
CA TYR A 35 6.00 -7.03 -2.44
C TYR A 35 5.38 -6.53 -3.75
N VAL A 36 5.79 -5.35 -4.21
CA VAL A 36 5.30 -4.76 -5.47
C VAL A 36 5.56 -5.68 -6.65
N LYS A 37 6.73 -6.34 -6.70
CA LYS A 37 7.04 -7.32 -7.75
C LYS A 37 6.13 -8.54 -7.72
N ASN A 38 5.81 -9.06 -6.53
CA ASN A 38 5.01 -10.28 -6.36
C ASN A 38 3.50 -10.06 -6.44
N CYS A 39 3.00 -8.84 -6.25
CA CYS A 39 1.57 -8.54 -6.35
C CYS A 39 1.11 -8.14 -7.77
N LYS A 40 1.95 -8.35 -8.79
CA LYS A 40 1.61 -8.08 -10.20
C LYS A 40 0.47 -8.97 -10.72
N PHE A 41 0.44 -10.23 -10.29
CA PHE A 41 -0.56 -11.21 -10.70
C PHE A 41 -1.29 -11.74 -9.48
N VAL A 42 -2.60 -11.50 -9.41
CA VAL A 42 -3.47 -11.93 -8.32
C VAL A 42 -4.37 -13.06 -8.81
N SER A 43 -4.36 -14.17 -8.10
CA SER A 43 -5.26 -15.31 -8.29
C SER A 43 -5.73 -15.81 -6.91
N PRO A 44 -6.78 -16.65 -6.85
CA PRO A 44 -7.20 -17.27 -5.59
C PRO A 44 -6.07 -18.02 -4.85
N SER A 45 -5.11 -18.60 -5.60
CA SER A 45 -3.96 -19.29 -5.01
C SER A 45 -2.86 -18.35 -4.52
N THR A 46 -2.64 -17.20 -5.17
CA THR A 46 -1.60 -16.23 -4.73
C THR A 46 -2.11 -15.24 -3.68
N TRP A 47 -3.43 -15.02 -3.60
CA TRP A 47 -4.06 -14.03 -2.73
C TRP A 47 -3.68 -14.17 -1.24
N PRO A 48 -3.71 -15.35 -0.61
CA PRO A 48 -3.31 -15.48 0.80
C PRO A 48 -1.85 -15.07 1.03
N GLY A 49 -0.96 -15.40 0.10
CA GLY A 49 0.46 -15.01 0.16
C GLY A 49 0.66 -13.51 0.01
N ILE A 50 -0.08 -12.85 -0.89
CA ILE A 50 -0.04 -11.40 -1.06
C ILE A 50 -0.55 -10.69 0.20
N ASN A 51 -1.63 -11.16 0.78
CA ASN A 51 -2.17 -10.61 2.03
C ASN A 51 -1.20 -10.81 3.20
N PHE A 52 -0.54 -11.96 3.29
CA PHE A 52 0.52 -12.18 4.28
C PHE A 52 1.65 -11.17 4.12
N MET A 53 2.18 -10.99 2.89
CA MET A 53 3.23 -10.00 2.63
C MET A 53 2.79 -8.58 2.98
N ARG A 54 1.53 -8.21 2.67
CA ARG A 54 0.97 -6.89 3.02
C ARG A 54 0.96 -6.67 4.53
N ARG A 55 0.42 -7.63 5.29
CA ARG A 55 0.37 -7.56 6.76
C ARG A 55 1.76 -7.51 7.38
N SER A 56 2.69 -8.34 6.91
CA SER A 56 4.09 -8.31 7.32
C SER A 56 4.74 -6.95 7.05
N LEU A 57 4.48 -6.34 5.90
CA LEU A 57 4.99 -5.00 5.59
C LEU A 57 4.41 -3.92 6.51
N VAL A 58 3.10 -3.97 6.78
CA VAL A 58 2.47 -3.04 7.73
C VAL A 58 3.16 -3.13 9.10
N GLU A 59 3.42 -4.34 9.60
CA GLU A 59 4.10 -4.53 10.88
C GLU A 59 5.53 -3.97 10.86
N MET A 60 6.27 -4.14 9.75
CA MET A 60 7.62 -3.60 9.62
C MET A 60 7.65 -2.08 9.56
N PHE A 61 6.76 -1.45 8.77
CA PHE A 61 6.65 0.02 8.72
C PHE A 61 6.14 0.60 10.05
N ALA A 62 5.44 -0.18 10.87
CA ALA A 62 4.99 0.27 12.18
C ALA A 62 6.11 0.32 13.24
N LEU A 63 7.30 -0.21 12.97
CA LEU A 63 8.44 -0.21 13.92
C LEU A 63 8.98 1.19 14.23
N ASP A 64 9.07 2.05 13.21
CA ASP A 64 9.47 3.45 13.36
C ASP A 64 8.73 4.31 12.33
N LEU A 65 7.78 5.11 12.80
CA LEU A 65 6.97 5.93 11.92
C LEU A 65 7.72 7.15 11.36
N ASN A 66 8.79 7.60 12.02
CA ASN A 66 9.56 8.74 11.53
C ASN A 66 10.36 8.33 10.28
N VAL A 67 11.00 7.16 10.34
CA VAL A 67 11.69 6.58 9.17
C VAL A 67 10.66 6.22 8.09
N SER A 68 9.58 5.56 8.48
CA SER A 68 8.56 5.08 7.54
C SER A 68 7.85 6.21 6.80
N TYR A 69 7.65 7.38 7.43
CA TYR A 69 7.03 8.53 6.80
C TYR A 69 7.67 8.88 5.45
N GLN A 70 9.01 8.86 5.37
CA GLN A 70 9.74 9.22 4.16
C GLN A 70 9.40 8.27 3.00
N TYR A 71 9.33 6.97 3.28
CA TYR A 71 8.96 5.93 2.32
C TYR A 71 7.49 6.02 1.90
N VAL A 72 6.58 6.09 2.87
CA VAL A 72 5.15 6.15 2.62
C VAL A 72 4.81 7.40 1.79
N PHE A 73 5.38 8.55 2.14
CA PHE A 73 5.23 9.78 1.38
C PHE A 73 5.75 9.64 -0.06
N LEU A 74 6.97 9.11 -0.23
CA LEU A 74 7.58 8.91 -1.54
C LEU A 74 6.70 8.02 -2.43
N TYR A 75 6.23 6.89 -1.92
CA TYR A 75 5.45 5.93 -2.69
C TYR A 75 4.02 6.39 -2.97
N ILE A 76 3.34 7.05 -2.02
CA ILE A 76 2.05 7.70 -2.28
C ILE A 76 2.20 8.77 -3.37
N ARG A 77 3.28 9.56 -3.32
CA ARG A 77 3.58 10.55 -4.35
C ARG A 77 3.79 9.90 -5.72
N GLN A 78 4.46 8.76 -5.80
CA GLN A 78 4.61 8.01 -7.06
C GLN A 78 3.26 7.55 -7.63
N LEU A 79 2.37 7.01 -6.77
CA LEU A 79 1.01 6.64 -7.17
C LEU A 79 0.23 7.86 -7.70
N ALA A 80 0.34 9.00 -7.03
CA ALA A 80 -0.29 10.25 -7.45
C ALA A 80 0.23 10.73 -8.83
N ILE A 81 1.54 10.58 -9.10
CA ILE A 81 2.14 10.95 -10.39
C ILE A 81 1.61 10.04 -11.50
N HIS A 82 1.55 8.73 -11.29
CA HIS A 82 0.96 7.79 -12.26
C HIS A 82 -0.49 8.15 -12.58
N LEU A 83 -1.28 8.45 -11.54
CA LEU A 83 -2.67 8.86 -11.70
C LEU A 83 -2.80 10.17 -12.47
N ARG A 84 -2.02 11.20 -12.11
CA ARG A 84 -2.01 12.48 -12.83
C ARG A 84 -1.67 12.30 -14.31
N ASN A 85 -0.66 11.49 -14.63
CA ASN A 85 -0.28 11.21 -16.01
C ASN A 85 -1.41 10.50 -16.78
N ALA A 86 -2.14 9.58 -16.13
CA ALA A 86 -3.30 8.93 -16.72
C ALA A 86 -4.46 9.90 -17.00
N ILE A 87 -4.68 10.88 -16.11
CA ILE A 87 -5.72 11.91 -16.26
C ILE A 87 -5.37 12.90 -17.38
N VAL A 88 -4.13 13.41 -17.40
CA VAL A 88 -3.70 14.50 -18.28
C VAL A 88 -3.41 14.00 -19.70
N VAL A 89 -2.64 12.92 -19.82
CA VAL A 89 -2.14 12.46 -21.13
C VAL A 89 -3.11 11.48 -21.78
N GLN A 90 -3.92 10.76 -20.97
CA GLN A 90 -4.99 9.88 -21.41
C GLN A 90 -4.60 8.73 -22.37
N LYS A 91 -3.31 8.44 -22.53
CA LYS A 91 -2.81 7.26 -23.24
C LYS A 91 -3.18 5.97 -22.52
N ILE A 92 -3.38 4.91 -23.30
CA ILE A 92 -3.73 3.57 -22.80
C ILE A 92 -2.68 3.07 -21.80
N GLU A 93 -1.39 3.23 -22.11
CA GLU A 93 -0.27 2.84 -21.24
C GLU A 93 -0.33 3.52 -19.86
N ASN A 94 -0.69 4.81 -19.82
CA ASN A 94 -0.80 5.54 -18.55
C ASN A 94 -2.01 5.07 -17.73
N ARG A 95 -3.12 4.72 -18.39
CA ARG A 95 -4.28 4.12 -17.72
C ARG A 95 -3.92 2.74 -17.16
N GLN A 96 -3.18 1.92 -17.92
CA GLN A 96 -2.68 0.61 -17.48
C GLN A 96 -1.71 0.71 -16.29
N ALA A 97 -0.94 1.81 -16.19
CA ALA A 97 -0.08 2.07 -15.03
C ALA A 97 -0.87 2.31 -13.72
N VAL A 98 -2.14 2.70 -13.80
CA VAL A 98 -3.06 2.83 -12.65
C VAL A 98 -3.92 1.57 -12.49
N TYR A 99 -4.41 1.02 -13.60
CA TYR A 99 -5.31 -0.13 -13.64
C TYR A 99 -4.55 -1.45 -13.69
N ASN A 100 -3.74 -1.68 -12.68
CA ASN A 100 -3.05 -2.95 -12.45
C ASN A 100 -3.04 -3.30 -10.97
N TRP A 101 -2.83 -4.59 -10.67
CA TRP A 101 -2.83 -5.08 -9.30
C TRP A 101 -1.72 -4.51 -8.42
N GLN A 102 -0.58 -4.08 -8.99
CA GLN A 102 0.50 -3.48 -8.19
C GLN A 102 0.07 -2.14 -7.60
N PHE A 103 -0.61 -1.31 -8.40
CA PHE A 103 -1.19 -0.05 -7.96
C PHE A 103 -2.23 -0.28 -6.86
N VAL A 104 -3.19 -1.19 -7.09
CA VAL A 104 -4.27 -1.50 -6.13
C VAL A 104 -3.73 -2.06 -4.81
N ASN A 105 -2.81 -3.02 -4.88
CA ASN A 105 -2.20 -3.62 -3.69
C ASN A 105 -1.31 -2.63 -2.93
N SER A 106 -0.75 -1.62 -3.61
CA SER A 106 -0.03 -0.52 -2.94
C SER A 106 -0.99 0.41 -2.22
N LEU A 107 -2.16 0.72 -2.80
CA LEU A 107 -3.20 1.49 -2.10
C LEU A 107 -3.68 0.77 -0.83
N HIS A 108 -3.95 -0.53 -0.92
CA HIS A 108 -4.29 -1.33 0.26
C HIS A 108 -3.18 -1.29 1.31
N LEU A 109 -1.91 -1.48 0.94
CA LEU A 109 -0.79 -1.47 1.88
C LEU A 109 -0.72 -0.16 2.66
N TRP A 110 -0.78 0.98 1.98
CA TRP A 110 -0.67 2.28 2.64
C TRP A 110 -1.91 2.62 3.46
N ALA A 111 -3.09 2.20 3.00
CA ALA A 111 -4.31 2.36 3.78
C ALA A 111 -4.29 1.52 5.06
N ASP A 112 -3.89 0.25 4.97
CA ASP A 112 -3.77 -0.64 6.14
C ASP A 112 -2.77 -0.08 7.16
N LEU A 113 -1.64 0.46 6.69
CA LEU A 113 -0.64 1.08 7.58
C LEU A 113 -1.20 2.33 8.29
N ILE A 114 -1.86 3.22 7.55
CA ILE A 114 -2.46 4.44 8.13
C ILE A 114 -3.60 4.08 9.10
N ALA A 115 -4.41 3.08 8.76
CA ALA A 115 -5.48 2.58 9.62
C ALA A 115 -4.93 2.03 10.95
N VAL A 116 -3.93 1.13 10.89
CA VAL A 116 -3.31 0.53 12.10
C VAL A 116 -2.57 1.57 12.95
N THR A 117 -2.12 2.67 12.34
CA THR A 117 -1.38 3.74 13.03
C THR A 117 -2.22 5.00 13.23
N SER A 118 -3.56 4.90 13.16
CA SER A 118 -4.46 6.04 13.23
C SER A 118 -4.37 6.83 14.55
N ASN A 119 -3.97 6.17 15.63
CA ASN A 119 -3.73 6.79 16.94
C ASN A 119 -2.38 7.53 17.05
N LYS A 120 -1.54 7.48 16.02
CA LYS A 120 -0.20 8.08 16.01
C LYS A 120 -0.14 9.25 15.02
N PRO A 121 0.40 10.43 15.40
CA PRO A 121 0.35 11.63 14.57
C PRO A 121 1.28 11.59 13.35
N GLN A 122 2.31 10.74 13.34
CA GLN A 122 3.39 10.78 12.35
C GLN A 122 2.90 10.56 10.91
N LEU A 123 1.93 9.66 10.69
CA LEU A 123 1.42 9.35 9.34
C LEU A 123 0.10 10.08 9.01
N GLN A 124 -0.51 10.79 9.96
CA GLN A 124 -1.77 11.53 9.74
C GLN A 124 -1.72 12.50 8.56
N PRO A 125 -0.64 13.25 8.32
CA PRO A 125 -0.56 14.14 7.16
C PRO A 125 -0.70 13.42 5.80
N LEU A 126 -0.48 12.10 5.76
CA LEU A 126 -0.55 11.29 4.54
C LEU A 126 -1.95 10.73 4.25
N LEU A 127 -2.87 10.80 5.23
CA LEU A 127 -4.26 10.33 5.06
C LEU A 127 -4.94 11.05 3.90
N TYR A 128 -4.94 12.38 3.92
CA TYR A 128 -5.60 13.18 2.89
C TYR A 128 -5.00 12.97 1.48
N PRO A 129 -3.67 13.02 1.28
CA PRO A 129 -3.06 12.63 0.01
C PRO A 129 -3.48 11.24 -0.48
N LEU A 130 -3.53 10.24 0.40
CA LEU A 130 -3.92 8.88 0.02
C LEU A 130 -5.40 8.82 -0.42
N VAL A 131 -6.30 9.41 0.38
CA VAL A 131 -7.74 9.50 0.07
C VAL A 131 -7.98 10.18 -1.27
N MET A 132 -7.25 11.27 -1.55
CA MET A 132 -7.32 11.95 -2.85
C MET A 132 -6.90 11.02 -3.99
N VAL A 133 -5.80 10.28 -3.86
CA VAL A 133 -5.37 9.33 -4.90
C VAL A 133 -6.46 8.29 -5.14
N ILE A 134 -6.98 7.66 -4.09
CA ILE A 134 -8.01 6.61 -4.21
C ILE A 134 -9.29 7.16 -4.86
N THR A 135 -9.76 8.32 -4.42
CA THR A 135 -10.97 8.96 -4.95
C THR A 135 -10.83 9.33 -6.43
N ASN A 136 -9.67 9.85 -6.83
CA ASN A 136 -9.42 10.17 -8.22
C ASN A 136 -9.20 8.92 -9.09
N THR A 137 -8.66 7.83 -8.52
CA THR A 137 -8.58 6.53 -9.21
C THR A 137 -9.97 6.00 -9.56
N ILE A 138 -10.97 6.13 -8.67
CA ILE A 138 -12.37 5.74 -8.95
C ILE A 138 -12.92 6.50 -10.16
N LYS A 139 -12.56 7.78 -10.31
CA LYS A 139 -13.07 8.69 -11.33
C LYS A 139 -12.33 8.61 -12.68
N LEU A 140 -11.20 7.90 -12.76
CA LEU A 140 -10.29 7.97 -13.91
C LEU A 140 -10.92 7.54 -15.25
N VAL A 141 -11.68 6.43 -15.29
CA VAL A 141 -12.42 5.99 -16.49
C VAL A 141 -13.83 5.53 -16.10
N PRO A 142 -14.89 6.15 -16.64
CA PRO A 142 -16.28 5.81 -16.35
C PRO A 142 -16.80 4.63 -17.19
N THR A 143 -16.16 3.45 -17.06
CA THR A 143 -16.65 2.21 -17.71
C THR A 143 -16.88 1.10 -16.69
N HIS A 144 -17.86 0.24 -16.98
CA HIS A 144 -18.25 -0.90 -16.16
C HIS A 144 -17.13 -1.95 -16.01
N GLN A 145 -16.21 -2.01 -16.99
CA GLN A 145 -15.06 -2.93 -16.97
C GLN A 145 -14.16 -2.75 -15.73
N TYR A 146 -14.17 -1.55 -15.11
CA TYR A 146 -13.37 -1.25 -13.92
C TYR A 146 -14.19 -1.23 -12.61
N TYR A 147 -15.40 -1.77 -12.58
CA TYR A 147 -16.16 -1.91 -11.32
C TYR A 147 -15.42 -2.71 -10.23
N PRO A 148 -14.72 -3.83 -10.52
CA PRO A 148 -13.95 -4.54 -9.49
C PRO A 148 -12.93 -3.64 -8.79
N LEU A 149 -12.22 -2.81 -9.54
CA LEU A 149 -11.28 -1.82 -8.99
C LEU A 149 -11.97 -0.83 -8.06
N ARG A 150 -13.14 -0.31 -8.46
CA ARG A 150 -13.89 0.66 -7.65
C ARG A 150 -14.38 0.06 -6.35
N PHE A 151 -14.76 -1.21 -6.34
CA PHE A 151 -15.13 -1.91 -5.11
C PHE A 151 -13.94 -1.98 -4.15
N HIS A 152 -12.75 -2.34 -4.62
CA HIS A 152 -11.54 -2.29 -3.80
C HIS A 152 -11.26 -0.88 -3.27
N CYS A 153 -11.31 0.15 -4.12
CA CYS A 153 -11.10 1.53 -3.68
C CYS A 153 -12.13 1.97 -2.63
N THR A 154 -13.41 1.61 -2.80
CA THR A 154 -14.48 1.97 -1.87
C THR A 154 -14.32 1.23 -0.55
N GLU A 155 -13.98 -0.05 -0.57
CA GLU A 155 -13.67 -0.85 0.62
C GLU A 155 -12.51 -0.24 1.42
N ILE A 156 -11.45 0.21 0.73
CA ILE A 156 -10.32 0.91 1.35
C ILE A 156 -10.81 2.20 2.04
N LEU A 157 -11.59 3.04 1.35
CA LEU A 157 -12.08 4.30 1.90
C LEU A 157 -12.99 4.09 3.12
N ILE A 158 -13.88 3.09 3.07
CA ILE A 158 -14.75 2.71 4.20
C ILE A 158 -13.90 2.30 5.40
N THR A 159 -12.87 1.48 5.17
CA THR A 159 -11.96 1.03 6.23
C THR A 159 -11.20 2.21 6.83
N LEU A 160 -10.64 3.09 6.00
CA LEU A 160 -9.96 4.29 6.47
C LEU A 160 -10.88 5.20 7.29
N SER A 161 -12.12 5.43 6.82
CA SER A 161 -13.07 6.29 7.53
C SER A 161 -13.40 5.73 8.92
N ARG A 162 -13.59 4.41 9.01
CA ARG A 162 -13.82 3.71 10.29
C ARG A 162 -12.62 3.83 11.23
N GLU A 163 -11.42 3.51 10.76
CA GLU A 163 -10.24 3.39 11.64
C GLU A 163 -9.65 4.75 12.03
N THR A 164 -9.85 5.79 11.21
CA THR A 164 -9.36 7.15 11.49
C THR A 164 -10.42 8.06 12.12
N ASN A 165 -11.66 7.57 12.31
CA ASN A 165 -12.81 8.37 12.76
C ASN A 165 -12.98 9.70 11.98
N THR A 166 -12.61 9.68 10.70
CA THR A 166 -12.67 10.85 9.82
C THR A 166 -13.72 10.60 8.75
N PHE A 167 -14.55 11.61 8.47
CA PHE A 167 -15.48 11.55 7.34
C PHE A 167 -14.70 11.68 6.03
N ILE A 168 -14.84 10.69 5.16
CA ILE A 168 -14.13 10.54 3.88
C ILE A 168 -15.14 10.44 2.75
#